data_AF-A0A9E3BLC6-F1
#
_entry.id   AF-A0A9E3BLC6-F1
#
_cell.length_a   1.000
_cell.length_b   1.000
_cell.length_c   1.000
_cell.angle_alpha   90.00
_cell.angle_beta   90.00
_cell.angle_gamma   90.00
#
_symmetry.space_group_name_H-M   'P 1'
#
loop_
_entity.id
_entity.type
_entity.pdbx_description
1 polymer ?
#
loop_
_entity_poly.entity_id
_entity_poly.type
_entity_poly.pdbx_seq_one_letter_code
_entity_poly.pdbx_strand_id
1 'polypeptide(L)'
;DADTEEAASALLHCVVRDPDAANVGRQFSSAAVELALSSYPGFTVTAPPGDGQVYGVYTPAFVDAAQVRHVAVHADGTRVDIPCATEMLELSPADPAPLPEPAVYGPTRRVPLGRIAAARSGDKGGSANVGVWVRTEEQWSWLANTLTVEMLKELLPETADLPVTRHLLPNLRAVNFVIDDILGQGVAYQARFDPQAKGLGEWLRSRHVDIPERLLS
;
A
#
# COMPACT_ATOMS: atom_id res chain seq x y z
N ASP A 1 19.49 -5.12 -28.73
CA ASP A 1 19.11 -6.46 -28.24
C ASP A 1 19.47 -6.59 -26.78
N ALA A 2 18.65 -7.33 -26.03
CA ALA A 2 18.94 -7.64 -24.62
C ALA A 2 19.94 -8.80 -24.52
N ASP A 3 20.67 -8.86 -23.41
CA ASP A 3 21.72 -9.86 -23.19
C ASP A 3 21.17 -11.26 -22.84
N THR A 4 19.88 -11.37 -22.50
CA THR A 4 19.20 -12.63 -22.15
C THR A 4 17.78 -12.67 -22.74
N GLU A 5 17.23 -13.87 -22.92
CA GLU A 5 15.84 -14.06 -23.35
C GLU A 5 14.85 -13.48 -22.34
N GLU A 6 15.06 -13.69 -21.03
CA GLU A 6 14.22 -13.10 -19.97
C GLU A 6 14.17 -11.57 -20.05
N ALA A 7 15.30 -10.92 -20.32
CA ALA A 7 15.36 -9.46 -20.50
C ALA A 7 14.81 -8.98 -21.86
N ALA A 8 14.68 -9.87 -22.84
CA ALA A 8 14.02 -9.61 -24.13
C ALA A 8 12.50 -9.93 -24.09
N SER A 9 11.99 -10.43 -22.96
CA SER A 9 10.63 -10.90 -22.80
C SER A 9 9.73 -9.88 -22.08
N ALA A 10 8.45 -9.90 -22.41
CA ALA A 10 7.42 -9.10 -21.75
C ALA A 10 6.39 -10.02 -21.08
N LEU A 11 6.08 -9.76 -19.81
CA LEU A 11 5.08 -10.52 -19.07
C LEU A 11 3.72 -9.83 -19.15
N LEU A 12 2.72 -10.51 -19.73
CA LEU A 12 1.33 -10.11 -19.64
C LEU A 12 0.67 -10.80 -18.45
N HIS A 13 0.17 -10.02 -17.49
CA HIS A 13 -0.67 -10.54 -16.41
C HIS A 13 -2.14 -10.25 -16.72
N CYS A 14 -2.95 -11.31 -16.85
CA CYS A 14 -4.39 -11.22 -17.05
C CYS A 14 -5.11 -11.92 -15.89
N VAL A 15 -6.04 -11.22 -15.25
CA VAL A 15 -6.88 -11.79 -14.20
C VAL A 15 -8.34 -11.54 -14.53
N VAL A 16 -9.12 -12.62 -14.55
CA VAL A 16 -10.56 -12.59 -14.81
C VAL A 16 -11.29 -13.14 -13.59
N ARG A 17 -12.45 -12.57 -13.30
CA ARG A 17 -13.30 -12.96 -12.17
C ARG A 17 -14.73 -13.04 -12.68
N ASP A 18 -15.45 -14.07 -12.26
CA ASP A 18 -16.86 -14.27 -12.57
C ASP A 18 -17.51 -15.00 -11.39
N PRO A 19 -18.78 -14.70 -11.05
CA PRO A 19 -19.53 -15.47 -10.06
C PRO A 19 -19.64 -16.96 -10.39
N ASP A 20 -19.59 -17.33 -11.68
CA ASP A 20 -19.54 -18.71 -12.15
C ASP A 20 -18.08 -19.14 -12.45
N ALA A 21 -17.59 -20.10 -11.66
CA ALA A 21 -16.23 -20.63 -11.82
C ALA A 21 -15.99 -21.27 -13.20
N ALA A 22 -17.03 -21.71 -13.91
CA ALA A 22 -16.91 -22.28 -15.25
C ALA A 22 -16.43 -21.24 -16.28
N ASN A 23 -16.86 -19.98 -16.14
CA ASN A 23 -16.51 -18.88 -17.05
C ASN A 23 -15.03 -18.49 -16.96
N VAL A 24 -14.41 -18.68 -15.79
CA VAL A 24 -13.00 -18.29 -15.51
C VAL A 24 -12.04 -19.47 -15.37
N GLY A 25 -12.56 -20.69 -15.45
CA GLY A 25 -11.77 -21.91 -15.43
C GLY A 25 -11.20 -22.28 -16.80
N ARG A 26 -11.21 -23.57 -17.11
CA ARG A 26 -10.58 -24.12 -18.32
C ARG A 26 -11.05 -23.44 -19.61
N GLN A 27 -12.33 -23.10 -19.76
CA GLN A 27 -12.85 -22.46 -20.97
C GLN A 27 -12.13 -21.16 -21.34
N PHE A 28 -11.94 -20.26 -20.36
CA PHE A 28 -11.20 -19.02 -20.56
C PHE A 28 -9.73 -19.28 -20.92
N SER A 29 -9.07 -20.13 -20.15
CA SER A 29 -7.65 -20.43 -20.34
C SER A 29 -7.35 -21.11 -21.69
N SER A 30 -8.24 -22.01 -22.14
CA SER A 30 -8.13 -22.67 -23.45
C SER A 30 -8.20 -21.65 -24.59
N ALA A 31 -9.16 -20.72 -24.54
CA ALA A 31 -9.28 -19.68 -25.55
C ALA A 31 -8.02 -18.79 -25.59
N ALA A 32 -7.45 -18.43 -24.44
CA ALA A 32 -6.22 -17.65 -24.37
C ALA A 32 -5.01 -18.40 -24.96
N VAL A 33 -4.86 -19.69 -24.65
CA VAL A 33 -3.78 -20.54 -25.18
C VAL A 33 -3.93 -20.75 -26.68
N GLU A 34 -5.13 -21.07 -27.17
CA GLU A 34 -5.40 -21.27 -28.60
C GLU A 34 -5.11 -19.99 -29.40
N LEU A 35 -5.55 -18.83 -28.91
CA LEU A 35 -5.25 -17.53 -29.52
C LEU A 35 -3.73 -17.29 -29.55
N ALA A 36 -3.03 -17.54 -28.44
CA ALA A 36 -1.60 -17.30 -28.34
C ALA A 36 -0.79 -18.24 -29.27
N LEU A 37 -1.14 -19.52 -29.33
CA LEU A 37 -0.50 -20.49 -30.22
C LEU A 37 -0.80 -20.23 -31.70
N SER A 38 -1.90 -19.54 -32.02
CA SER A 38 -2.21 -19.07 -33.37
C SER A 38 -1.51 -17.74 -33.74
N SER A 39 -0.80 -17.12 -32.80
CA SER A 39 -0.15 -15.82 -32.96
C SER A 39 1.33 -15.94 -33.35
N TYR A 40 2.15 -14.92 -33.04
CA TYR A 40 3.57 -14.93 -33.37
C TYR A 40 4.34 -15.93 -32.48
N PRO A 41 5.40 -16.59 -32.99
CA PRO A 41 6.21 -17.52 -32.21
C PRO A 41 6.89 -16.84 -31.00
N GLY A 42 7.08 -17.58 -29.91
CA GLY A 42 7.74 -17.09 -28.69
C GLY A 42 6.83 -16.99 -27.46
N PHE A 43 5.57 -17.43 -27.56
CA PHE A 43 4.66 -17.48 -26.42
C PHE A 43 5.06 -18.56 -25.41
N THR A 44 5.06 -18.20 -24.13
CA THR A 44 5.21 -19.11 -22.99
C THR A 44 4.32 -18.67 -21.82
N VAL A 45 4.01 -19.60 -20.92
CA VAL A 45 3.21 -19.34 -19.71
C VAL A 45 4.04 -19.59 -18.46
N THR A 46 3.80 -18.83 -17.40
CA THR A 46 4.49 -18.99 -16.12
C THR A 46 3.92 -20.14 -15.27
N ALA A 47 2.70 -20.60 -15.59
CA ALA A 47 2.03 -21.72 -14.95
C ALA A 47 1.08 -22.40 -15.94
N PRO A 48 0.80 -23.70 -15.79
CA PRO A 48 -0.20 -24.38 -16.60
C PRO A 48 -1.61 -23.83 -16.32
N PRO A 49 -2.53 -23.88 -17.32
CA PRO A 49 -3.95 -23.59 -17.11
C PRO A 49 -4.56 -24.36 -15.95
N GLY A 50 -5.41 -23.70 -15.16
CA GLY A 50 -6.11 -24.28 -14.01
C GLY A 50 -7.59 -23.93 -13.97
N ASP A 51 -8.30 -24.54 -13.02
CA ASP A 51 -9.70 -24.22 -12.75
C ASP A 51 -9.84 -22.89 -12.00
N GLY A 52 -11.03 -22.29 -12.09
CA GLY A 52 -11.37 -21.09 -11.32
C GLY A 52 -11.20 -21.32 -9.82
N GLN A 53 -10.62 -20.34 -9.13
CA GLN A 53 -10.39 -20.40 -7.68
C GLN A 53 -11.32 -19.45 -6.94
N VAL A 54 -11.77 -19.87 -5.76
CA VAL A 54 -12.52 -19.00 -4.85
C VAL A 54 -11.55 -18.00 -4.22
N TYR A 55 -11.98 -16.74 -4.11
CA TYR A 55 -11.27 -15.69 -3.41
C TYR A 55 -12.18 -15.03 -2.37
N GLY A 56 -11.58 -14.50 -1.31
CA GLY A 56 -12.30 -13.75 -0.28
C GLY A 56 -12.33 -12.26 -0.61
N VAL A 57 -13.45 -11.60 -0.31
CA VAL A 57 -13.52 -10.13 -0.24
C VAL A 57 -13.57 -9.72 1.23
N TYR A 58 -12.72 -8.78 1.61
CA TYR A 58 -12.74 -8.22 2.96
C TYR A 58 -13.57 -6.94 2.97
N THR A 59 -14.57 -6.87 3.84
CA THR A 59 -15.35 -5.66 4.08
C THR A 59 -15.31 -5.35 5.58
N PRO A 60 -14.79 -4.18 6.00
CA PRO A 60 -14.87 -3.78 7.39
C PRO A 60 -16.33 -3.49 7.77
N ALA A 61 -16.74 -3.96 8.95
CA ALA A 61 -18.06 -3.67 9.51
C ALA A 61 -17.92 -3.45 11.02
N PHE A 62 -18.86 -2.68 11.59
CA PHE A 62 -18.98 -2.53 13.03
C PHE A 62 -19.94 -3.60 13.57
N VAL A 63 -19.61 -4.15 14.74
CA VAL A 63 -20.48 -4.99 15.55
C VAL A 63 -20.64 -4.32 16.90
N ASP A 64 -21.85 -4.37 17.44
CA ASP A 64 -22.14 -3.90 18.79
C ASP A 64 -21.27 -4.68 19.79
N ALA A 65 -20.49 -3.95 20.59
CA ALA A 65 -19.60 -4.53 21.59
C ALA A 65 -20.35 -5.47 22.55
N ALA A 66 -21.62 -5.18 22.86
CA ALA A 66 -22.44 -6.02 23.73
C ALA A 66 -22.75 -7.41 23.14
N GLN A 67 -22.58 -7.60 21.84
CA GLN A 67 -22.77 -8.89 21.16
C GLN A 67 -21.52 -9.78 21.20
N VAL A 68 -20.35 -9.23 21.56
CA VAL A 68 -19.09 -9.96 21.57
C VAL A 68 -18.61 -10.09 23.01
N ARG A 69 -18.42 -11.33 23.48
CA ARG A 69 -17.84 -11.57 24.81
C ARG A 69 -16.36 -11.17 24.82
N HIS A 70 -16.01 -10.15 25.59
CA HIS A 70 -14.62 -9.72 25.75
C HIS A 70 -13.95 -10.53 26.88
N VAL A 71 -12.82 -11.18 26.59
CA VAL A 71 -12.09 -12.00 27.57
C VAL A 71 -10.60 -11.71 27.48
N ALA A 72 -9.99 -11.36 28.61
CA ALA A 72 -8.55 -11.33 28.76
C ALA A 72 -8.04 -12.73 29.13
N VAL A 73 -7.05 -13.24 28.39
CA VAL A 73 -6.39 -14.51 28.69
C VAL A 73 -4.97 -14.22 29.14
N HIS A 74 -4.63 -14.62 30.35
CA HIS A 74 -3.32 -14.40 30.94
C HIS A 74 -2.34 -15.52 30.57
N ALA A 75 -1.04 -15.29 30.81
CA ALA A 75 0.03 -16.22 30.46
C ALA A 75 -0.07 -17.58 31.18
N ASP A 76 -0.71 -17.62 32.35
CA ASP A 76 -1.00 -18.84 33.13
C ASP A 76 -2.27 -19.56 32.65
N GLY A 77 -2.93 -19.06 31.61
CA GLY A 77 -4.17 -19.59 31.06
C GLY A 77 -5.43 -19.12 31.79
N THR A 78 -5.32 -18.31 32.85
CA THR A 78 -6.49 -17.74 33.52
C THR A 78 -7.25 -16.80 32.56
N ARG A 79 -8.58 -16.80 32.68
CA ARG A 79 -9.50 -16.07 31.81
C ARG A 79 -10.34 -15.11 32.64
N VAL A 80 -10.34 -13.84 32.27
CA VAL A 80 -11.10 -12.78 32.97
C VAL A 80 -12.07 -12.16 31.97
N ASP A 81 -13.36 -12.17 32.29
CA ASP A 81 -14.37 -11.46 31.52
C ASP A 81 -14.20 -9.95 31.67
N ILE A 82 -14.17 -9.24 30.54
CA ILE A 82 -14.03 -7.79 30.50
C ILE A 82 -15.42 -7.21 30.18
N PRO A 83 -16.04 -6.42 31.07
CA PRO A 83 -17.31 -5.79 30.77
C PRO A 83 -17.16 -4.78 29.62
N CYS A 84 -18.22 -4.58 28.85
CA CYS A 84 -18.26 -3.49 27.87
C CYS A 84 -18.09 -2.14 28.57
N ALA A 85 -17.40 -1.21 27.92
CA ALA A 85 -17.31 0.15 28.40
C ALA A 85 -18.70 0.79 28.45
N THR A 86 -19.07 1.35 29.60
CA THR A 86 -20.35 2.05 29.80
C THR A 86 -20.27 3.53 29.46
N GLU A 87 -19.04 4.08 29.39
CA GLU A 87 -18.77 5.47 29.06
C GLU A 87 -17.90 5.51 27.80
N MET A 88 -18.40 6.17 26.77
CA MET A 88 -17.75 6.30 25.46
C MET A 88 -17.78 7.77 25.07
N LEU A 89 -16.69 8.27 24.50
CA LEU A 89 -16.69 9.57 23.83
C LEU A 89 -17.33 9.40 22.45
N GLU A 90 -18.08 10.41 22.01
CA GLU A 90 -18.52 10.46 20.61
C GLU A 90 -17.32 10.55 19.69
N LEU A 91 -17.33 9.76 18.61
CA LEU A 91 -16.25 9.77 17.64
C LEU A 91 -16.33 11.05 16.82
N SER A 92 -15.35 11.94 17.01
CA SER A 92 -15.16 13.12 16.18
C SER A 92 -13.84 13.03 15.41
N PRO A 93 -13.70 13.70 14.25
CA PRO A 93 -12.42 13.86 13.59
C PRO A 93 -11.39 14.47 14.55
N ALA A 94 -10.16 13.98 14.50
CA ALA A 94 -9.06 14.57 15.25
C ALA A 94 -8.59 15.86 14.55
N ASP A 95 -8.21 16.85 15.35
CA ASP A 95 -7.58 18.06 14.81
C ASP A 95 -6.27 17.70 14.09
N PRO A 96 -6.01 18.26 12.91
CA PRO A 96 -4.75 18.02 12.21
C PRO A 96 -3.59 18.58 13.05
N ALA A 97 -2.53 17.77 13.20
CA ALA A 97 -1.32 18.23 13.87
C ALA A 97 -0.71 19.42 13.11
N PRO A 98 -0.13 20.41 13.82
CA PRO A 98 0.44 21.59 13.19
C PRO A 98 1.64 21.20 12.32
N LEU A 99 1.80 21.90 11.20
CA LEU A 99 3.01 21.81 10.39
C LEU A 99 4.17 22.48 11.14
N PRO A 100 5.39 21.91 11.09
CA PRO A 100 6.57 22.59 11.58
C PRO A 100 6.87 23.81 10.71
N GLU A 101 7.42 24.87 11.31
CA GLU A 101 7.81 26.08 10.57
C GLU A 101 8.79 25.71 9.44
N PRO A 102 8.57 26.23 8.22
CA PRO A 102 9.49 25.99 7.11
C PRO A 102 10.84 26.65 7.37
N ALA A 103 11.94 25.90 7.25
CA ALA A 103 13.28 26.46 7.31
C ALA A 103 13.79 26.93 5.93
N VAL A 104 14.80 27.81 5.91
CA VAL A 104 15.56 28.09 4.70
C VAL A 104 16.57 26.96 4.50
N TYR A 105 16.42 26.21 3.42
CA TYR A 105 17.17 24.96 3.24
C TYR A 105 18.47 25.09 2.41
N GLY A 106 18.63 26.18 1.66
CA GLY A 106 19.82 26.40 0.82
C GLY A 106 19.83 25.50 -0.43
N PRO A 107 21.02 25.17 -0.98
CA PRO A 107 21.14 24.35 -2.19
C PRO A 107 20.60 22.93 -1.98
N THR A 108 20.03 22.37 -3.04
CA THR A 108 19.45 21.03 -3.06
C THR A 108 20.18 20.13 -4.06
N ARG A 109 20.11 18.83 -3.81
CA ARG A 109 20.63 17.79 -4.71
C ARG A 109 19.54 16.76 -4.98
N ARG A 110 19.34 16.43 -6.26
CA ARG A 110 18.36 15.41 -6.70
C ARG A 110 18.87 14.01 -6.35
N VAL A 111 18.31 13.39 -5.31
CA VAL A 111 18.71 12.05 -4.82
C VAL A 111 17.48 11.25 -4.36
N PRO A 112 17.58 9.92 -4.18
CA PRO A 112 16.47 9.13 -3.62
C PRO A 112 16.03 9.64 -2.24
N LEU A 113 14.72 9.76 -2.01
CA LEU A 113 14.14 10.12 -0.70
C LEU A 113 14.68 9.22 0.42
N GLY A 114 14.92 7.95 0.10
CA GLY A 114 15.47 6.94 0.99
C GLY A 114 16.86 7.24 1.58
N ARG A 115 17.55 8.28 1.09
CA ARG A 115 18.82 8.78 1.66
C ARG A 115 18.65 9.36 3.06
N ILE A 116 17.49 9.94 3.35
CA ILE A 116 17.20 10.56 4.67
C ILE A 116 15.97 9.96 5.34
N ALA A 117 15.02 9.43 4.57
CA ALA A 117 13.78 8.89 5.10
C ALA A 117 13.75 7.35 5.08
N ALA A 118 13.25 6.77 6.17
CA ALA A 118 12.82 5.38 6.21
C ALA A 118 11.31 5.31 5.95
N ALA A 119 10.83 4.15 5.50
CA ALA A 119 9.42 3.96 5.21
C ALA A 119 8.99 2.51 5.44
N ARG A 120 7.70 2.33 5.73
CA ARG A 120 7.02 1.04 5.73
C ARG A 120 5.63 1.21 5.17
N SER A 121 5.17 0.20 4.46
CA SER A 121 3.83 0.15 3.91
C SER A 121 3.18 -1.22 4.08
N GLY A 122 1.86 -1.23 4.01
CA GLY A 122 1.06 -2.45 4.16
C GLY A 122 -0.40 -2.18 3.89
N ASP A 123 -1.14 -3.26 3.62
CA ASP A 123 -2.56 -3.22 3.35
C ASP A 123 -3.39 -2.89 4.61
N LYS A 124 -4.55 -2.30 4.36
CA LYS A 124 -5.65 -2.20 5.31
C LYS A 124 -6.95 -2.50 4.59
N GLY A 125 -7.16 -3.78 4.28
CA GLY A 125 -8.26 -4.18 3.39
C GLY A 125 -7.95 -3.72 1.97
N GLY A 126 -8.84 -2.91 1.39
CA GLY A 126 -8.69 -2.31 0.06
C GLY A 126 -7.73 -1.13 -0.03
N SER A 127 -7.37 -0.53 1.11
CA SER A 127 -6.48 0.64 1.17
C SER A 127 -5.04 0.22 1.50
N ALA A 128 -4.09 1.14 1.32
CA ALA A 128 -2.71 0.98 1.80
C ALA A 128 -2.33 2.08 2.80
N ASN A 129 -1.54 1.73 3.81
CA ASN A 129 -0.84 2.70 4.64
C ASN A 129 0.62 2.82 4.17
N VAL A 130 1.14 4.05 4.11
CA VAL A 130 2.54 4.36 3.82
C VAL A 130 3.06 5.33 4.87
N GLY A 131 3.80 4.81 5.84
CA GLY A 131 4.46 5.60 6.88
C GLY A 131 5.89 5.94 6.45
N VAL A 132 6.28 7.21 6.59
CA VAL A 132 7.60 7.75 6.25
C VAL A 132 8.13 8.54 7.43
N TRP A 133 9.37 8.29 7.87
CA TRP A 133 9.96 8.97 9.03
C TRP A 133 11.44 9.26 8.86
N VAL A 134 11.92 10.22 9.63
CA VAL A 134 13.30 10.74 9.59
C VAL A 134 13.91 10.77 10.99
N ARG A 135 15.22 11.03 11.07
CA ARG A 135 15.97 10.90 12.33
C ARG A 135 16.08 12.21 13.11
N THR A 136 16.10 13.36 12.44
CA THR A 136 16.36 14.66 13.08
C THR A 136 15.16 15.61 12.95
N GLU A 137 15.08 16.61 13.84
CA GLU A 137 14.06 17.67 13.77
C GLU A 137 14.16 18.48 12.47
N GLU A 138 15.37 18.70 11.98
CA GLU A 138 15.61 19.46 10.75
C GLU A 138 15.09 18.70 9.51
N GLN A 139 15.34 17.38 9.46
CA GLN A 139 14.77 16.52 8.44
C GLN A 139 13.25 16.45 8.57
N TRP A 140 12.71 16.49 9.79
CA TRP A 140 11.27 16.48 10.04
C TRP A 140 10.60 17.75 9.51
N SER A 141 11.16 18.93 9.83
CA SER A 141 10.69 20.21 9.30
C SER A 141 10.65 20.19 7.77
N TRP A 142 11.67 19.63 7.13
CA TRP A 142 11.67 19.46 5.67
C TRP A 142 10.63 18.45 5.18
N LEU A 143 10.62 17.23 5.73
CA LEU A 143 9.76 16.14 5.29
C LEU A 143 8.28 16.51 5.37
N ALA A 144 7.84 17.09 6.49
CA ALA A 144 6.44 17.45 6.71
C ALA A 144 5.94 18.52 5.72
N ASN A 145 6.81 19.45 5.35
CA ASN A 145 6.50 20.52 4.40
C ASN A 145 6.62 20.06 2.94
N THR A 146 7.54 19.16 2.62
CA THR A 146 7.79 18.70 1.24
C THR A 146 6.93 17.52 0.82
N LEU A 147 6.74 16.52 1.69
CA LEU A 147 5.96 15.33 1.36
C LEU A 147 4.47 15.60 1.62
N THR A 148 3.85 16.33 0.70
CA THR A 148 2.40 16.59 0.66
C THR A 148 1.66 15.46 -0.05
N VAL A 149 0.31 15.53 -0.08
CA VAL A 149 -0.50 14.59 -0.87
C VAL A 149 -0.19 14.73 -2.36
N GLU A 150 -0.01 15.96 -2.82
CA GLU A 150 0.33 16.28 -4.21
C GLU A 150 1.70 15.71 -4.58
N MET A 151 2.72 15.94 -3.74
CA MET A 151 4.05 15.36 -3.93
C MET A 151 3.99 13.82 -3.89
N LEU A 152 3.21 13.21 -2.99
CA LEU A 152 3.02 11.76 -2.99
C LEU A 152 2.45 11.27 -4.34
N LYS A 153 1.43 11.95 -4.87
CA LYS A 153 0.81 11.59 -6.15
C LYS A 153 1.75 11.75 -7.34
N GLU A 154 2.64 12.75 -7.33
CA GLU A 154 3.70 12.88 -8.34
C GLU A 154 4.74 11.73 -8.23
N LEU A 155 5.09 11.35 -7.01
CA LEU A 155 6.08 10.31 -6.75
C LEU A 155 5.52 8.90 -6.96
N LEU A 156 4.22 8.69 -6.73
CA LEU A 156 3.49 7.44 -6.94
C LEU A 156 2.29 7.70 -7.89
N PRO A 157 2.54 7.79 -9.21
CA PRO A 157 1.51 8.20 -10.18
C PRO A 157 0.23 7.36 -10.19
N GLU A 158 0.31 6.09 -9.78
CA GLU A 158 -0.86 5.21 -9.65
C GLU A 158 -1.85 5.64 -8.55
N THR A 159 -1.48 6.64 -7.74
CA THR A 159 -2.34 7.23 -6.69
C THR A 159 -3.04 8.51 -7.16
N ALA A 160 -2.80 8.97 -8.40
CA ALA A 160 -3.26 10.28 -8.88
C ALA A 160 -4.77 10.50 -8.71
N ASP A 161 -5.57 9.50 -9.09
CA ASP A 161 -7.03 9.56 -9.04
C ASP A 161 -7.62 8.97 -7.75
N LEU A 162 -6.77 8.53 -6.81
CA LEU A 162 -7.21 7.91 -5.58
C LEU A 162 -7.39 8.94 -4.44
N PRO A 163 -8.34 8.70 -3.51
CA PRO A 163 -8.38 9.44 -2.26
C PRO A 163 -7.12 9.15 -1.44
N VAL A 164 -6.49 10.21 -0.94
CA VAL A 164 -5.29 10.09 -0.10
C VAL A 164 -5.45 10.99 1.11
N THR A 165 -5.38 10.41 2.30
CA THR A 165 -5.38 11.13 3.57
C THR A 165 -3.97 11.19 4.14
N ARG A 166 -3.50 12.38 4.52
CA ARG A 166 -2.19 12.60 5.13
C ARG A 166 -2.33 12.90 6.62
N HIS A 167 -1.60 12.15 7.44
CA HIS A 167 -1.50 12.34 8.88
C HIS A 167 -0.07 12.71 9.27
N LEU A 168 0.09 13.85 9.95
CA LEU A 168 1.37 14.23 10.54
C LEU A 168 1.49 13.61 11.94
N LEU A 169 2.67 13.08 12.26
CA LEU A 169 2.99 12.45 13.53
C LEU A 169 4.27 13.10 14.11
N PRO A 170 4.19 14.34 14.65
CA PRO A 170 5.37 15.13 15.02
C PRO A 170 6.25 14.43 16.06
N ASN A 171 5.65 13.76 17.06
CA ASN A 171 6.38 13.03 18.10
C ASN A 171 7.18 11.83 17.58
N LEU A 172 6.89 11.38 16.35
CA LEU A 172 7.61 10.31 15.66
C LEU A 172 8.46 10.84 14.50
N ARG A 173 8.42 12.15 14.23
CA ARG A 173 9.04 12.77 13.05
C ARG A 173 8.61 12.06 11.76
N ALA A 174 7.31 11.76 11.67
CA ALA A 174 6.75 10.91 10.64
C ALA A 174 5.52 11.51 9.95
N VAL A 175 5.31 11.11 8.71
CA VAL A 175 4.09 11.34 7.95
C VAL A 175 3.52 9.97 7.57
N ASN A 176 2.22 9.78 7.78
CA ASN A 176 1.52 8.59 7.30
C ASN A 176 0.51 8.98 6.23
N PHE A 177 0.49 8.22 5.14
CA PHE A 177 -0.52 8.34 4.10
C PHE A 177 -1.42 7.11 4.11
N VAL A 178 -2.73 7.35 4.09
CA VAL A 178 -3.72 6.33 3.77
C VAL A 178 -4.13 6.56 2.32
N ILE A 179 -3.87 5.58 1.46
CA ILE A 179 -4.23 5.61 0.04
C ILE A 179 -5.42 4.66 -0.12
N ASP A 180 -6.61 5.22 -0.32
CA ASP A 180 -7.82 4.42 -0.42
C ASP A 180 -7.92 3.74 -1.78
N ASP A 181 -8.52 2.55 -1.79
CA ASP A 181 -8.85 1.74 -2.98
C ASP A 181 -7.68 1.34 -3.89
N ILE A 182 -6.43 1.63 -3.54
CA ILE A 182 -5.26 1.19 -4.32
C ILE A 182 -5.16 -0.33 -4.44
N LEU A 183 -5.72 -1.06 -3.46
CA LEU A 183 -5.85 -2.52 -3.46
C LEU A 183 -7.29 -3.00 -3.78
N GLY A 184 -8.17 -2.14 -4.30
CA GLY A 184 -9.54 -2.48 -4.67
C GLY A 184 -10.33 -3.09 -3.51
N GLN A 185 -10.88 -4.30 -3.69
CA GLN A 185 -11.62 -5.03 -2.64
C GLN A 185 -10.71 -5.86 -1.72
N GLY A 186 -9.40 -5.55 -1.69
CA GLY A 186 -8.40 -6.12 -0.79
C GLY A 186 -7.45 -7.14 -1.42
N VAL A 187 -6.56 -7.67 -0.59
CA VAL A 187 -5.42 -8.52 -1.00
C VAL A 187 -5.83 -9.70 -1.88
N ALA A 188 -6.89 -10.42 -1.49
CA ALA A 188 -7.36 -11.58 -2.25
C ALA A 188 -8.17 -11.20 -3.50
N TYR A 189 -8.57 -9.93 -3.64
CA TYR A 189 -9.24 -9.42 -4.82
C TYR A 189 -8.25 -8.91 -5.87
N GLN A 190 -7.16 -8.24 -5.51
CA GLN A 190 -6.32 -7.56 -6.49
C GLN A 190 -5.37 -8.47 -7.28
N ALA A 191 -5.15 -8.08 -8.55
CA ALA A 191 -4.24 -8.74 -9.48
C ALA A 191 -2.82 -8.13 -9.48
N ARG A 192 -2.54 -7.22 -8.53
CA ARG A 192 -1.25 -6.55 -8.44
C ARG A 192 -0.17 -7.56 -8.05
N PHE A 193 1.05 -7.36 -8.58
CA PHE A 193 2.22 -8.14 -8.18
C PHE A 193 2.57 -7.94 -6.69
N ASP A 194 2.23 -6.76 -6.15
CA ASP A 194 2.30 -6.42 -4.73
C ASP A 194 0.88 -6.26 -4.15
N PRO A 195 0.17 -7.36 -3.84
CA PRO A 195 -1.22 -7.31 -3.39
C PRO A 195 -1.35 -6.82 -1.94
N GLN A 196 -0.24 -6.67 -1.21
CA GLN A 196 -0.20 -6.23 0.18
C GLN A 196 0.39 -4.82 0.33
N ALA A 197 0.66 -4.13 -0.78
CA ALA A 197 1.31 -2.82 -0.79
C ALA A 197 2.65 -2.77 -0.02
N LYS A 198 3.36 -3.89 0.16
CA LYS A 198 4.61 -3.95 0.93
C LYS A 198 5.78 -3.25 0.24
N GLY A 199 5.75 -3.17 -1.08
CA GLY A 199 6.74 -2.50 -1.91
C GLY A 199 6.52 -0.99 -2.05
N LEU A 200 5.32 -0.47 -1.79
CA LEU A 200 5.01 0.95 -1.99
C LEU A 200 5.94 1.89 -1.23
N GLY A 201 6.26 1.60 0.03
CA GLY A 201 7.15 2.41 0.84
C GLY A 201 8.58 2.45 0.28
N GLU A 202 9.08 1.32 -0.24
CA GLU A 202 10.42 1.28 -0.84
C GLU A 202 10.42 1.94 -2.22
N TRP A 203 9.36 1.78 -3.00
CA TRP A 203 9.21 2.50 -4.26
C TRP A 203 9.19 4.02 -4.04
N LEU A 204 8.46 4.51 -3.04
CA LEU A 204 8.48 5.91 -2.65
C LEU A 204 9.89 6.37 -2.25
N ARG A 205 10.61 5.57 -1.44
CA ARG A 205 12.00 5.86 -1.04
C ARG A 205 12.97 5.88 -2.23
N SER A 206 12.72 5.09 -3.26
CA SER A 206 13.57 5.05 -4.45
C SER A 206 13.34 6.24 -5.39
N ARG A 207 12.22 6.96 -5.25
CA ARG A 207 11.94 8.16 -6.05
C ARG A 207 12.93 9.26 -5.70
N HIS A 208 13.44 9.90 -6.73
CA HIS A 208 14.35 11.02 -6.58
C HIS A 208 13.56 12.30 -6.28
N VAL A 209 14.03 13.08 -5.32
CA VAL A 209 13.50 14.39 -4.92
C VAL A 209 14.66 15.35 -4.64
N ASP A 210 14.39 16.66 -4.67
CA ASP A 210 15.41 17.67 -4.39
C ASP A 210 15.59 17.82 -2.88
N ILE A 211 16.65 17.21 -2.35
CA ILE A 211 16.94 17.21 -0.92
C ILE A 211 18.01 18.26 -0.62
N PRO A 212 17.79 19.14 0.36
CA PRO A 212 18.80 20.07 0.84
C PRO A 212 20.10 19.37 1.20
N GLU A 213 21.23 19.88 0.71
CA GLU A 213 22.52 19.19 0.88
C GLU A 213 22.90 19.02 2.35
N ARG A 214 22.54 20.00 3.19
CA ARG A 214 22.75 19.96 4.65
C ARG A 214 22.02 18.82 5.37
N LEU A 215 20.97 18.24 4.77
CA LEU A 215 20.21 17.11 5.34
C LEU A 215 20.81 15.75 4.98
N LEU A 216 21.79 15.72 4.06
CA LEU A 216 22.41 14.50 3.51
C LEU A 216 23.68 14.08 4.25
N SER A 217 24.17 14.89 5.19
CA SER A 217 25.36 14.65 6.01
C SER A 217 25.05 13.89 7.28
#